data_AF-A0A932VRC3-F1
#
_entry.id   AF-A0A932VRC3-F1
#
_cell.length_a   1.000
_cell.length_b   1.000
_cell.length_c   1.000
_cell.angle_alpha   90.00
_cell.angle_beta   90.00
_cell.angle_gamma   90.00
#
_symmetry.space_group_name_H-M   'P 1'
#
loop_
_entity.id
_entity.type
_entity.pdbx_description
1 polymer ?
#
loop_
_entity_poly.entity_id
_entity_poly.type
_entity_poly.pdbx_seq_one_letter_code
_entity_poly.pdbx_strand_id
1 'polypeptide(L)'
;MNTISFRILRLGTAITFILIGLMILQNPETWDGFVQAWVLKLLPIPLSEIMLSTGLLDIAIGLFLMFNRYTWIAATIGSFHIIMVLIANGLTDFTVRDIAILAGTIAIALEAWVNNWR
;
A
#
# COMPACT_ATOMS: atom_id res chain seq x y z
N MET A 1 -5.46 5.00 -20.09
CA MET A 1 -5.32 3.63 -19.52
C MET A 1 -4.92 2.52 -20.52
N ASN A 2 -4.15 2.77 -21.58
CA ASN A 2 -3.83 1.71 -22.58
C ASN A 2 -2.35 1.55 -22.94
N THR A 3 -1.45 2.33 -22.33
CA THR A 3 -0.02 2.11 -22.52
C THR A 3 0.40 0.82 -21.81
N ILE A 4 1.34 0.10 -22.43
CA ILE A 4 1.93 -1.09 -21.83
C ILE A 4 2.65 -0.72 -20.52
N SER A 5 3.31 0.46 -20.48
CA SER A 5 3.98 0.98 -19.29
C SER A 5 3.03 1.15 -18.10
N PHE A 6 1.84 1.73 -18.30
CA PHE A 6 0.84 1.87 -17.25
C PHE A 6 0.36 0.51 -16.75
N ARG A 7 0.14 -0.46 -17.66
CA ARG A 7 -0.29 -1.82 -17.28
C ARG A 7 0.78 -2.52 -16.45
N ILE A 8 2.05 -2.41 -16.83
CA ILE A 8 3.19 -2.98 -16.08
C ILE A 8 3.28 -2.35 -14.70
N LEU A 9 3.28 -1.01 -14.62
CA LEU A 9 3.35 -0.29 -13.35
C LEU A 9 2.19 -0.70 -12.42
N ARG A 10 0.96 -0.65 -12.93
CA ARG A 10 -0.24 -1.01 -12.18
C ARG A 10 -0.21 -2.45 -11.68
N LEU A 11 0.14 -3.42 -12.54
CA LEU A 11 0.19 -4.82 -12.15
C LEU A 11 1.35 -5.10 -11.18
N GLY A 12 2.52 -4.50 -11.40
CA GLY A 12 3.65 -4.60 -10.48
C GLY A 12 3.29 -4.07 -9.09
N THR A 13 2.73 -2.86 -9.01
CA THR A 13 2.25 -2.28 -7.75
C THR A 13 1.15 -3.14 -7.11
N ALA A 14 0.19 -3.64 -7.89
CA ALA A 14 -0.87 -4.51 -7.40
C ALA A 14 -0.34 -5.80 -6.77
N ILE A 15 0.59 -6.48 -7.45
CA ILE A 15 1.22 -7.70 -6.96
C ILE A 15 1.98 -7.41 -5.67
N THR A 16 2.73 -6.31 -5.60
CA THR A 16 3.46 -5.92 -4.38
C THR A 16 2.51 -5.74 -3.18
N PHE A 17 1.40 -5.02 -3.35
CA PHE A 17 0.38 -4.88 -2.30
C PHE A 17 -0.18 -6.23 -1.85
N ILE A 18 -0.57 -7.10 -2.80
CA ILE A 18 -1.12 -8.42 -2.46
C ILE A 18 -0.10 -9.25 -1.70
N LEU A 19 1.16 -9.29 -2.16
CA LEU A 19 2.20 -10.09 -1.51
C LEU A 19 2.52 -9.57 -0.11
N ILE A 20 2.67 -8.26 0.07
CA ILE A 20 2.88 -7.66 1.39
C ILE A 20 1.71 -8.00 2.31
N GLY A 21 0.48 -7.79 1.87
CA GLY A 21 -0.69 -8.09 2.70
C GLY A 21 -0.80 -9.58 3.07
N LEU A 22 -0.52 -10.50 2.13
CA LEU A 22 -0.46 -11.93 2.43
C LEU A 22 0.63 -12.27 3.46
N MET A 23 1.81 -11.66 3.34
CA MET A 23 2.91 -11.86 4.30
C MET A 23 2.57 -11.31 5.70
N ILE A 24 1.85 -10.19 5.77
CA ILE A 24 1.35 -9.63 7.03
C ILE A 24 0.33 -10.57 7.67
N LEU A 25 -0.64 -11.09 6.90
CA LEU A 25 -1.64 -12.02 7.42
C LEU A 25 -1.04 -13.35 7.89
N GLN A 26 0.03 -13.81 7.26
CA GLN A 26 0.70 -15.05 7.65
C GLN A 26 1.43 -14.93 8.99
N ASN A 27 2.11 -13.81 9.25
CA ASN A 27 2.92 -13.63 10.45
C ASN A 27 2.89 -12.16 10.92
N PRO A 28 1.77 -11.65 11.47
CA PRO A 28 1.62 -10.23 11.80
C PRO A 28 2.68 -9.74 12.80
N GLU A 29 3.01 -10.56 13.78
CA GLU A 29 4.04 -10.32 14.81
C GLU A 29 5.42 -9.95 14.23
N THR A 30 5.74 -10.43 13.02
CA THR A 30 7.04 -10.14 12.38
C THR A 30 7.14 -8.70 11.86
N TRP A 31 6.01 -8.02 11.72
CA TRP A 31 5.93 -6.65 11.24
C TRP A 31 5.94 -5.63 12.37
N ASP A 32 5.65 -6.07 13.61
CA ASP A 32 5.64 -5.25 14.81
C ASP A 32 6.98 -4.53 15.04
N GLY A 33 8.09 -5.21 14.72
CA GLY A 33 9.44 -4.67 14.86
C GLY A 33 9.76 -3.48 13.96
N PHE A 34 8.94 -3.20 12.94
CA PHE A 34 9.12 -2.03 12.07
C PHE A 34 8.45 -0.78 12.63
N VAL A 35 7.47 -0.92 13.52
CA VAL A 35 6.67 0.19 14.00
C VAL A 35 7.39 0.93 15.12
N GLN A 36 7.52 2.25 14.98
CA GLN A 36 8.20 3.08 15.97
C GLN A 36 7.43 3.14 17.29
N ALA A 37 8.16 3.20 18.41
CA ALA A 37 7.59 3.15 19.76
C ALA A 37 6.57 4.27 20.07
N TRP A 38 6.65 5.41 19.38
CA TRP A 38 5.68 6.50 19.54
C TRP A 38 4.30 6.14 18.96
N VAL A 39 4.26 5.35 17.88
CA VAL A 39 3.01 4.88 17.27
C VAL A 39 2.28 3.99 18.25
N LEU A 40 2.99 3.08 18.92
CA LEU A 40 2.43 2.14 19.90
C LEU A 40 1.66 2.84 21.02
N LYS A 41 2.07 4.04 21.41
CA LYS A 41 1.41 4.84 22.46
C LYS A 41 0.10 5.48 22.00
N LEU A 42 -0.13 5.56 20.69
CA LEU A 42 -1.33 6.14 20.08
C LEU A 42 -2.37 5.08 19.71
N LEU A 43 -2.01 3.80 19.73
CA LEU A 43 -2.89 2.73 19.32
C LEU A 43 -3.89 2.39 20.43
N PRO A 44 -5.21 2.43 20.15
CA PRO A 44 -6.23 2.05 21.13
C PRO A 44 -6.43 0.53 21.23
N ILE A 45 -5.79 -0.24 20.34
CA ILE A 45 -5.94 -1.70 20.18
C ILE A 45 -4.56 -2.35 20.00
N PRO A 46 -4.44 -3.68 20.19
CA PRO A 46 -3.19 -4.41 20.01
C PRO A 46 -2.58 -4.20 18.62
N LEU A 47 -1.24 -4.13 18.56
CA LEU A 47 -0.51 -3.89 17.31
C LEU A 47 -0.78 -4.99 16.26
N SER A 48 -0.86 -6.24 16.69
CA SER A 48 -1.15 -7.38 15.82
C SER A 48 -2.51 -7.25 15.11
N GLU A 49 -3.54 -6.72 15.76
CA GLU A 49 -4.85 -6.45 15.14
C GLU A 49 -4.77 -5.34 14.08
N ILE A 50 -3.93 -4.33 14.33
CA ILE A 50 -3.66 -3.28 13.34
C ILE A 50 -2.89 -3.85 12.16
N MET A 51 -1.91 -4.72 12.40
CA MET A 51 -1.19 -5.39 11.32
C MET A 51 -2.13 -6.24 10.47
N LEU A 52 -3.03 -7.02 11.07
CA LEU A 52 -4.05 -7.76 10.32
C LEU A 52 -4.92 -6.83 9.46
N SER A 53 -5.33 -5.69 10.00
CA SER A 53 -6.12 -4.69 9.28
C SER A 53 -5.34 -4.06 8.11
N THR A 54 -4.05 -3.76 8.32
CA THR A 54 -3.12 -3.30 7.28
C THR A 54 -3.00 -4.33 6.16
N GLY A 55 -2.78 -5.60 6.50
CA GLY A 55 -2.65 -6.67 5.50
C GLY A 55 -3.92 -6.87 4.66
N LEU A 56 -5.11 -6.77 5.28
CA LEU A 56 -6.39 -6.81 4.56
C LEU A 56 -6.57 -5.62 3.62
N LEU A 57 -6.22 -4.42 4.08
CA LEU A 57 -6.26 -3.21 3.27
C LEU A 57 -5.32 -3.31 2.06
N ASP A 58 -4.09 -3.79 2.27
CA ASP A 58 -3.12 -4.01 1.21
C ASP A 58 -3.63 -4.97 0.14
N ILE A 59 -4.18 -6.12 0.55
CA ILE A 59 -4.79 -7.07 -0.38
C ILE A 59 -5.94 -6.41 -1.15
N ALA A 60 -6.82 -5.68 -0.47
CA ALA A 60 -7.95 -5.02 -1.11
C ALA A 60 -7.49 -4.00 -2.17
N ILE A 61 -6.53 -3.13 -1.84
CA ILE A 61 -5.92 -2.18 -2.77
C ILE A 61 -5.34 -2.93 -3.97
N GLY A 62 -4.52 -3.95 -3.71
CA GLY A 62 -3.87 -4.74 -4.74
C GLY A 62 -4.87 -5.43 -5.68
N LEU A 63 -5.97 -5.99 -5.17
CA LEU A 63 -7.01 -6.61 -5.99
C LEU A 63 -7.72 -5.58 -6.89
N PHE A 64 -8.10 -4.41 -6.36
CA PHE A 64 -8.70 -3.34 -7.15
C PHE A 64 -7.76 -2.85 -8.26
N LEU A 65 -6.48 -2.67 -7.92
CA LEU A 65 -5.44 -2.32 -8.90
C LEU A 65 -5.24 -3.42 -9.95
N MET A 66 -5.26 -4.70 -9.56
CA MET A 66 -5.08 -5.84 -10.47
C MET A 66 -6.21 -5.93 -11.50
N PHE A 67 -7.47 -5.88 -11.05
CA PHE A 67 -8.65 -6.03 -11.92
C PHE A 67 -9.07 -4.73 -12.64
N ASN A 68 -8.31 -3.66 -12.47
CA ASN A 68 -8.58 -2.36 -13.09
C ASN A 68 -9.91 -1.75 -12.66
N ARG A 69 -10.35 -2.03 -11.43
CA ARG A 69 -11.65 -1.62 -10.93
C ARG A 69 -11.46 -0.55 -9.86
N TYR A 70 -12.12 0.60 -10.04
CA TYR A 70 -11.94 1.77 -9.16
C TYR A 70 -10.46 2.15 -8.97
N THR A 71 -9.66 2.02 -10.02
CA THR A 71 -8.20 2.13 -9.99
C THR A 71 -7.72 3.44 -9.37
N TRP A 72 -8.37 4.58 -9.68
CA TRP A 72 -8.00 5.87 -9.11
C TRP A 72 -8.23 5.91 -7.59
N ILE A 73 -9.37 5.38 -7.11
CA ILE A 73 -9.70 5.32 -5.68
C ILE A 73 -8.68 4.44 -4.96
N ALA A 74 -8.46 3.23 -5.46
CA ALA A 74 -7.54 2.27 -4.88
C ALA A 74 -6.10 2.81 -4.83
N ALA A 75 -5.64 3.48 -5.89
CA ALA A 75 -4.31 4.08 -5.94
C ALA A 75 -4.17 5.30 -5.01
N THR A 76 -5.22 6.12 -4.87
CA THR A 76 -5.23 7.24 -3.91
C THR A 76 -5.18 6.72 -2.47
N ILE A 77 -6.02 5.74 -2.13
CA ILE A 77 -5.99 5.10 -0.80
C ILE A 77 -4.63 4.45 -0.56
N GLY A 78 -4.08 3.72 -1.54
CA GLY A 78 -2.75 3.12 -1.45
C GLY A 78 -1.64 4.15 -1.24
N SER A 79 -1.72 5.32 -1.88
CA SER A 79 -0.75 6.40 -1.65
C SER A 79 -0.80 6.92 -0.21
N PHE A 80 -2.00 7.21 0.31
CA PHE A 80 -2.14 7.62 1.71
C PHE A 80 -1.69 6.53 2.67
N HIS A 81 -2.02 5.28 2.38
CA HIS A 81 -1.63 4.14 3.18
C HIS A 81 -0.10 4.04 3.30
N ILE A 82 0.64 4.11 2.18
CA ILE A 82 2.11 4.03 2.20
C ILE A 82 2.74 5.26 2.88
N ILE A 83 2.14 6.45 2.77
CA ILE A 83 2.58 7.62 3.55
C ILE A 83 2.48 7.32 5.05
N MET A 84 1.37 6.73 5.51
CA MET A 84 1.20 6.36 6.91
C MET A 84 2.19 5.28 7.36
N VAL A 85 2.46 4.28 6.51
CA VAL A 85 3.48 3.25 6.76
C VAL A 85 4.88 3.87 6.89
N LEU A 86 5.26 4.79 5.99
CA LEU A 86 6.54 5.50 6.05
C LEU A 86 6.68 6.31 7.34
N ILE A 87 5.63 7.01 7.75
CA ILE A 87 5.62 7.77 9.00
C ILE A 87 5.75 6.82 10.20
N ALA A 88 4.97 5.73 10.22
CA ALA A 88 4.92 4.79 11.32
C ALA A 88 6.25 4.01 11.50
N ASN A 89 6.93 3.69 10.39
CA ASN A 89 8.17 2.92 10.42
C ASN A 89 9.42 3.80 10.55
N GLY A 90 9.37 5.03 10.05
CA GLY A 90 10.54 5.89 9.91
C GLY A 90 11.46 5.48 8.75
N LEU A 91 12.70 5.98 8.76
CA LEU A 91 13.71 5.67 7.75
C LEU A 91 14.47 4.39 8.15
N THR A 92 14.21 3.31 7.42
CA THR A 92 14.78 1.96 7.60
C THR A 92 15.18 1.38 6.24
N ASP A 93 15.75 0.18 6.22
CA ASP A 93 16.11 -0.52 4.97
C ASP A 93 14.90 -0.78 4.04
N PHE A 94 13.69 -0.84 4.60
CA PHE A 94 12.45 -1.05 3.84
C PHE A 94 11.90 0.24 3.22
N THR A 95 12.33 1.41 3.70
CA THR A 95 11.85 2.71 3.21
C THR A 95 12.10 2.90 1.72
N VAL A 96 13.19 2.34 1.17
CA VAL A 96 13.51 2.44 -0.26
C VAL A 96 12.41 1.78 -1.12
N ARG A 97 11.95 0.59 -0.70
CA ARG A 97 10.82 -0.10 -1.33
C ARG A 97 9.55 0.74 -1.22
N ASP A 98 9.28 1.27 -0.04
CA ASP A 98 8.02 1.98 0.23
C ASP A 98 7.96 3.30 -0.55
N ILE A 99 9.09 3.99 -0.77
CA ILE A 99 9.17 5.15 -1.67
C ILE A 99 8.83 4.75 -3.11
N ALA A 100 9.32 3.60 -3.59
CA ALA A 100 9.00 3.12 -4.93
C ALA A 100 7.52 2.76 -5.08
N ILE A 101 6.92 2.12 -4.05
CA ILE A 101 5.48 1.81 -4.03
C ILE A 101 4.68 3.12 -4.04
N LEU A 102 5.04 4.09 -3.19
CA LEU A 102 4.36 5.39 -3.11
C LEU A 102 4.41 6.15 -4.43
N ALA A 103 5.58 6.22 -5.07
CA ALA A 103 5.72 6.84 -6.37
C ALA A 103 4.84 6.13 -7.42
N GLY A 104 4.81 4.79 -7.38
CA GLY A 104 3.96 3.99 -8.25
C GLY A 104 2.47 4.24 -8.05
N THR A 105 1.99 4.29 -6.80
CA THR A 105 0.58 4.55 -6.50
C THR A 105 0.17 5.97 -6.87
N ILE A 106 1.02 6.97 -6.64
CA ILE A 106 0.74 8.36 -7.06
C ILE A 106 0.64 8.44 -8.58
N ALA A 107 1.59 7.86 -9.30
CA ALA A 107 1.57 7.85 -10.76
C ALA A 107 0.30 7.17 -11.31
N ILE A 108 -0.10 6.03 -10.73
CA ILE A 108 -1.35 5.33 -11.10
C ILE A 108 -2.57 6.20 -10.78
N ALA A 109 -2.62 6.82 -9.61
CA ALA A 109 -3.75 7.63 -9.17
C ALA A 109 -3.97 8.83 -10.10
N LEU A 110 -2.91 9.57 -10.43
CA LEU A 110 -2.99 10.74 -11.31
C LEU A 110 -3.42 10.36 -12.74
N GLU A 111 -2.81 9.32 -13.32
CA GLU A 111 -3.17 8.85 -14.66
C GLU A 111 -4.60 8.29 -14.71
N ALA A 112 -5.02 7.52 -13.71
CA ALA A 112 -6.37 6.99 -13.64
C ALA A 112 -7.41 8.10 -13.42
N TRP A 113 -7.12 9.08 -12.56
CA TRP A 113 -7.99 10.23 -12.30
C TRP A 113 -8.25 11.04 -13.57
N VAL A 114 -7.19 11.46 -14.28
CA VAL A 114 -7.32 12.27 -15.51
C VAL A 114 -8.20 11.57 -16.56
N ASN A 115 -8.08 10.25 -16.69
CA ASN A 115 -8.86 9.48 -17.65
C ASN A 115 -10.32 9.22 -17.20
N ASN A 116 -10.61 9.29 -15.89
CA ASN A 116 -11.96 9.07 -15.36
C ASN A 116 -12.90 10.29 -15.55
N TRP A 117 -12.33 11.47 -15.77
CA TRP A 117 -13.04 12.75 -15.91
C TRP A 117 -12.93 13.35 -17.33
N ARG A 118 -12.44 12.58 -18.30
CA ARG A 118 -12.47 12.89 -19.74
C ARG A 118 -13.51 12.01 -20.42
#